data_AF-A0A956Q9R5-F1
#
_entry.id   AF-A0A956Q9R5-F1
#
_cell.length_a   1.000
_cell.length_b   1.000
_cell.length_c   1.000
_cell.angle_alpha   90.00
_cell.angle_beta   90.00
_cell.angle_gamma   90.00
#
_symmetry.space_group_name_H-M   'P 1'
#
loop_
_entity.id
_entity.type
_entity.pdbx_description
1 polymer ?
#
loop_
_entity_poly.entity_id
_entity_poly.type
_entity_poly.pdbx_seq_one_letter_code
_entity_poly.pdbx_strand_id
1 'polypeptide(L)'
;MRVERALEQVSGGPLEALTSRGIELVATDLRFGRVVLRGRIDLAAKKLSYDPTVLEDLGQAMRWKGLAGDPFEIMLAHELFHLLEPGCRDEDQAHEFAGRLLGLDYHPRQLDAVEREYRCR
;
A
#
# COMPACT_ATOMS: atom_id res chain seq x y z
N MET A 1 1.88 -8.99 -17.81
CA MET A 1 3.27 -9.30 -17.40
C MET A 1 3.98 -8.10 -16.72
N ARG A 2 3.30 -7.27 -15.90
CA ARG A 2 3.98 -6.24 -15.08
C ARG A 2 4.20 -6.72 -13.65
N VAL A 3 3.15 -7.27 -13.05
CA VAL A 3 3.18 -7.87 -11.70
C VAL A 3 4.31 -8.91 -11.57
N GLU A 4 4.41 -9.88 -12.48
CA GLU A 4 5.50 -10.88 -12.47
C GLU A 4 6.89 -10.23 -12.47
N ARG A 5 7.14 -9.28 -13.37
CA ARG A 5 8.43 -8.60 -13.46
C ARG A 5 8.74 -7.76 -12.23
N ALA A 6 7.72 -7.16 -11.61
CA ALA A 6 7.90 -6.42 -10.36
C ALA A 6 8.26 -7.38 -9.22
N LEU A 7 7.60 -8.54 -9.13
CA LEU A 7 7.89 -9.56 -8.11
C LEU A 7 9.33 -10.07 -8.23
N GLU A 8 9.82 -10.30 -9.46
CA GLU A 8 11.20 -10.72 -9.72
C GLU A 8 12.27 -9.70 -9.24
N GLN A 9 11.90 -8.45 -9.01
CA GLN A 9 12.81 -7.38 -8.56
C GLN A 9 12.87 -7.21 -7.05
N VAL A 10 12.02 -7.92 -6.30
CA VAL A 10 11.95 -7.82 -4.84
C VAL A 10 12.70 -8.97 -4.20
N SER A 11 13.70 -8.62 -3.39
CA SER A 11 14.32 -9.53 -2.43
C SER A 11 13.88 -9.10 -1.03
N GLY A 12 13.26 -10.00 -0.28
CA GLY A 12 12.78 -9.73 1.07
C GLY A 12 11.41 -9.06 1.12
N GLY A 13 11.13 -8.33 2.20
CA GLY A 13 9.86 -7.64 2.43
C GLY A 13 9.80 -6.26 1.76
N PRO A 14 8.60 -5.65 1.64
CA PRO A 14 8.44 -4.34 1.02
C PRO A 14 9.22 -3.23 1.76
N LEU A 15 9.27 -3.27 3.09
CA LEU A 15 10.08 -2.35 3.90
C LEU A 15 11.58 -2.42 3.53
N GLU A 16 12.13 -3.63 3.45
CA GLU A 16 13.53 -3.85 3.07
C GLU A 16 13.78 -3.38 1.63
N ALA A 17 12.87 -3.67 0.72
CA ALA A 17 12.98 -3.26 -0.68
C ALA A 17 12.96 -1.74 -0.87
N LEU A 18 12.13 -1.02 -0.09
CA LEU A 18 12.07 0.44 -0.11
C LEU A 18 13.32 1.07 0.54
N THR A 19 13.71 0.60 1.73
CA THR A 19 14.84 1.17 2.48
C THR A 19 16.18 0.90 1.80
N SER A 20 16.38 -0.27 1.19
CA SER A 20 17.58 -0.58 0.39
C SER A 20 17.73 0.31 -0.86
N ARG A 21 16.63 0.88 -1.36
CA ARG A 21 16.61 1.88 -2.45
C ARG A 21 16.80 3.32 -1.94
N GLY A 22 16.96 3.49 -0.63
CA GLY A 22 17.13 4.78 0.02
C GLY A 22 15.83 5.59 0.11
N ILE A 23 14.67 4.94 0.11
CA ILE A 23 13.38 5.60 0.37
C ILE A 23 13.21 5.77 1.88
N GLU A 24 13.05 7.00 2.33
CA GLU A 24 12.74 7.36 3.72
C GLU A 24 11.23 7.22 3.97
N LEU A 25 10.85 6.61 5.10
CA LEU A 25 9.45 6.54 5.53
C LEU A 25 9.11 7.70 6.45
N VAL A 26 8.07 8.47 6.11
CA VAL A 26 7.67 9.68 6.84
C VAL A 26 6.22 9.57 7.29
N ALA A 27 6.00 9.48 8.60
CA ALA A 27 4.66 9.57 9.17
C ALA A 27 4.13 11.01 9.06
N THR A 28 2.99 11.21 8.39
CA THR A 28 2.38 12.54 8.22
C THR A 28 0.89 12.41 7.92
N ASP A 29 0.12 13.46 8.21
CA ASP A 29 -1.30 13.52 7.82
C ASP A 29 -1.39 13.67 6.28
N LEU A 30 -2.07 12.73 5.63
CA LEU A 30 -2.24 12.69 4.17
C LEU A 30 -3.67 13.00 3.75
N ARG A 31 -4.23 14.08 4.31
CA ARG A 31 -5.54 14.61 3.94
C ARG A 31 -5.44 15.79 2.97
N PHE A 32 -6.03 15.64 1.79
CA PHE A 32 -6.12 16.68 0.77
C PHE A 32 -7.59 17.01 0.49
N GLY A 33 -8.13 17.96 1.25
CA GLY A 33 -9.55 18.30 1.20
C GLY A 33 -10.41 17.13 1.68
N ARG A 34 -11.10 16.45 0.75
CA ARG A 34 -11.96 15.28 1.04
C ARG A 34 -11.27 13.94 0.78
N VAL A 35 -10.08 13.95 0.18
CA VAL A 35 -9.31 12.76 -0.16
C VAL A 35 -8.40 12.40 1.01
N VAL A 36 -8.41 11.13 1.36
CA VAL A 36 -7.56 10.54 2.40
C VAL A 36 -6.68 9.52 1.69
N LEU A 37 -5.36 9.62 1.85
CA LEU A 37 -4.41 8.65 1.30
C LEU A 37 -3.79 7.84 2.44
N ARG A 38 -3.54 6.56 2.21
CA ARG A 38 -2.84 5.68 3.15
C ARG A 38 -1.33 5.91 3.11
N GLY A 39 -0.82 6.03 1.88
CA GLY A 39 0.57 6.26 1.57
C GLY A 39 0.70 7.04 0.27
N ARG A 40 1.87 7.64 0.08
CA ARG A 40 2.27 8.27 -1.18
C ARG A 40 3.77 8.26 -1.31
N ILE A 41 4.27 7.69 -2.39
CA ILE A 41 5.67 7.80 -2.77
C ILE A 41 5.97 9.10 -3.55
N ASP A 42 7.02 9.81 -3.14
CA ASP A 42 7.68 10.89 -3.85
C ASP A 42 9.09 10.43 -4.26
N LEU A 43 9.23 10.10 -5.54
CA LEU A 43 10.48 9.60 -6.10
C LEU A 43 11.59 10.66 -6.14
N ALA A 44 11.23 11.93 -6.34
CA ALA A 44 12.20 13.02 -6.42
C ALA A 44 12.80 13.30 -5.04
N ALA A 45 11.95 13.30 -4.00
CA ALA A 45 12.38 13.47 -2.62
C ALA A 45 12.91 12.19 -1.96
N LYS A 46 12.77 11.03 -2.63
CA LYS A 46 13.03 9.68 -2.08
C LYS A 46 12.30 9.45 -0.74
N LYS A 47 11.01 9.78 -0.71
CA LYS A 47 10.19 9.67 0.49
C LYS A 47 8.94 8.86 0.20
N LEU A 48 8.52 8.04 1.15
CA LEU A 48 7.18 7.49 1.21
C LEU A 48 6.52 8.09 2.46
N SER A 49 5.57 8.98 2.23
CA SER A 49 4.74 9.53 3.29
C SER A 49 3.58 8.58 3.58
N TYR A 50 3.19 8.40 4.83
CA TYR A 50 2.04 7.58 5.21
C TYR A 50 1.28 8.18 6.40
N ASP A 51 -0.03 7.92 6.47
CA ASP A 51 -0.89 8.40 7.56
C ASP A 51 -1.15 7.28 8.58
N PRO A 52 -0.58 7.36 9.80
CA PRO A 52 -0.76 6.32 10.83
C PRO A 52 -2.22 6.12 11.24
N THR A 53 -3.03 7.19 11.25
CA THR A 53 -4.44 7.12 11.66
C THR A 53 -5.24 6.32 10.65
N VAL A 54 -4.99 6.56 9.37
CA VAL A 54 -5.67 5.87 8.27
C VAL A 54 -5.29 4.39 8.24
N LEU A 55 -4.03 4.06 8.55
CA LEU A 55 -3.60 2.67 8.67
C LEU A 55 -4.21 1.96 9.88
N GLU A 56 -4.41 2.66 10.99
CA GLU A 56 -5.13 2.12 12.15
C GLU A 56 -6.59 1.80 11.79
N ASP A 57 -7.28 2.74 11.14
CA ASP A 57 -8.65 2.56 10.64
C ASP A 57 -8.75 1.38 9.67
N LEU A 58 -7.78 1.25 8.74
CA LEU A 58 -7.70 0.12 7.83
C LEU A 58 -7.50 -1.20 8.59
N GLY A 59 -6.61 -1.22 9.59
CA GLY A 59 -6.40 -2.40 10.43
C GLY A 59 -7.66 -2.81 11.20
N GLN A 60 -8.46 -1.85 11.68
CA GLN A 60 -9.77 -2.13 12.29
C GLN A 60 -10.73 -2.75 11.28
N ALA A 61 -10.78 -2.23 10.06
CA ALA A 61 -11.65 -2.76 9.01
C ALA A 61 -11.26 -4.17 8.54
N MET A 62 -9.96 -4.43 8.41
CA MET A 62 -9.43 -5.77 8.12
C MET A 62 -9.88 -6.77 9.19
N ARG A 63 -9.73 -6.42 10.49
CA ARG A 63 -10.20 -7.27 11.60
C ARG A 63 -11.70 -7.52 11.54
N TRP A 64 -12.51 -6.50 11.24
CA TRP A 64 -13.95 -6.66 11.13
C TRP A 64 -14.37 -7.57 9.98
N LYS A 65 -13.65 -7.54 8.86
CA LYS A 65 -13.88 -8.41 7.69
C LYS A 65 -13.19 -9.78 7.81
N GLY A 66 -12.44 -10.04 8.89
CA GLY A 66 -11.69 -11.28 9.08
C GLY A 66 -10.50 -11.44 8.13
N LEU A 67 -9.95 -10.34 7.60
CA LEU A 67 -8.82 -10.33 6.69
C LEU A 67 -7.51 -10.29 7.48
N ALA A 68 -6.61 -11.24 7.23
CA ALA A 68 -5.30 -11.32 7.88
C ALA A 68 -4.27 -10.38 7.23
N GLY A 69 -3.17 -10.09 7.94
CA GLY A 69 -2.06 -9.27 7.42
C GLY A 69 -1.90 -7.93 8.12
N ASP A 70 -0.79 -7.25 7.81
CA ASP A 70 -0.44 -5.95 8.37
C ASP A 70 -0.83 -4.83 7.38
N PRO A 71 -1.72 -3.88 7.75
CA PRO A 71 -2.12 -2.78 6.88
C PRO A 71 -0.92 -1.92 6.42
N PHE A 72 0.12 -1.81 7.24
CA PHE A 72 1.32 -1.07 6.88
C PHE A 72 2.10 -1.79 5.78
N GLU A 73 2.37 -3.08 5.94
CA GLU A 73 3.06 -3.89 4.91
C GLU A 73 2.30 -3.92 3.59
N ILE A 74 0.96 -4.00 3.63
CA ILE A 74 0.11 -3.95 2.43
C ILE A 74 0.26 -2.61 1.71
N MET A 75 0.22 -1.50 2.45
CA MET A 75 0.44 -0.16 1.89
C MET A 75 1.85 -0.03 1.30
N LEU A 76 2.89 -0.50 2.01
CA LEU A 76 4.26 -0.46 1.50
C LEU A 76 4.42 -1.28 0.22
N ALA A 77 3.84 -2.48 0.17
CA ALA A 77 3.87 -3.33 -1.02
C ALA A 77 3.14 -2.66 -2.20
N HIS A 78 2.02 -2.00 -1.95
CA HIS A 78 1.30 -1.21 -2.95
C HIS A 78 2.18 -0.09 -3.53
N GLU A 79 2.75 0.76 -2.68
CA GLU A 79 3.60 1.86 -3.13
C GLU A 79 4.90 1.38 -3.80
N LEU A 80 5.45 0.26 -3.34
CA LEU A 80 6.61 -0.38 -3.96
C LEU A 80 6.33 -0.77 -5.41
N PHE A 81 5.11 -1.21 -5.75
CA PHE A 81 4.78 -1.49 -7.14
C PHE A 81 4.94 -0.26 -8.03
N HIS A 82 4.45 0.90 -7.60
CA HIS A 82 4.57 2.15 -8.37
C HIS A 82 6.01 2.63 -8.50
N LEU A 83 6.89 2.28 -7.56
CA LEU A 83 8.33 2.47 -7.68
C LEU A 83 8.96 1.58 -8.76
N LEU A 84 8.56 0.30 -8.82
CA LEU A 84 9.14 -0.71 -9.71
C LEU A 84 8.61 -0.63 -11.15
N GLU A 85 7.37 -0.19 -11.32
CA GLU A 85 6.70 -0.06 -12.62
C GLU A 85 6.22 1.39 -12.83
N PRO A 86 7.17 2.36 -12.96
CA PRO A 86 6.83 3.76 -13.12
C PRO A 86 5.99 3.99 -14.38
N GLY A 87 4.91 4.76 -14.23
CA GLY A 87 3.96 5.05 -15.31
C GLY A 87 2.81 4.06 -15.44
N CYS A 88 2.80 2.96 -14.68
CA CYS A 88 1.60 2.14 -14.50
C CYS A 88 0.59 2.91 -13.64
N ARG A 89 -0.61 3.16 -14.19
CA ARG A 89 -1.73 3.84 -13.50
C ARG A 89 -2.84 2.87 -13.08
N ASP A 90 -2.58 1.58 -13.20
CA ASP A 90 -3.55 0.53 -12.93
C ASP A 90 -3.38 0.06 -11.49
N GLU A 91 -4.24 0.59 -10.62
CA GLU A 91 -4.26 0.27 -9.19
C GLU A 91 -4.59 -1.22 -8.95
N ASP A 92 -5.31 -1.89 -9.85
CA ASP A 92 -5.58 -3.31 -9.70
C ASP A 92 -4.29 -4.14 -9.77
N GLN A 93 -3.33 -3.74 -10.61
CA GLN A 93 -2.03 -4.40 -10.68
C GLN A 93 -1.18 -4.13 -9.44
N ALA A 94 -1.28 -2.95 -8.83
CA ALA A 94 -0.62 -2.65 -7.56
C ALA A 94 -1.19 -3.50 -6.42
N HIS A 95 -2.51 -3.66 -6.37
CA HIS A 95 -3.18 -4.55 -5.43
C HIS A 95 -2.83 -6.03 -5.67
N GLU A 96 -2.82 -6.49 -6.94
CA GLU A 96 -2.43 -7.85 -7.28
C GLU A 96 -0.98 -8.12 -6.85
N PHE A 97 -0.06 -7.19 -7.14
CA PHE A 97 1.31 -7.26 -6.70
C PHE A 97 1.43 -7.35 -5.18
N ALA A 98 0.74 -6.47 -4.44
CA ALA A 98 0.78 -6.47 -2.98
C ALA A 98 0.26 -7.78 -2.38
N GLY A 99 -0.86 -8.30 -2.90
CA GLY A 99 -1.44 -9.56 -2.46
C GLY A 99 -0.50 -10.74 -2.69
N ARG A 100 0.14 -10.78 -3.87
CA ARG A 100 1.07 -11.85 -4.23
C ARG A 100 2.40 -11.77 -3.48
N LEU A 101 2.96 -10.58 -3.33
CA LEU A 101 4.22 -10.37 -2.60
C LEU A 101 4.08 -10.80 -1.13
N LEU A 102 2.95 -10.48 -0.51
CA LEU A 102 2.69 -10.76 0.90
C LEU A 102 2.03 -12.13 1.15
N GLY A 103 1.73 -12.90 0.10
CA GLY A 103 1.08 -14.22 0.23
C GLY A 103 -0.31 -14.16 0.86
N LEU A 104 -1.08 -13.12 0.57
CA LEU A 104 -2.44 -12.94 1.10
C LEU A 104 -3.41 -13.91 0.42
N ASP A 105 -4.39 -14.39 1.19
CA ASP A 105 -5.49 -15.24 0.70
C ASP A 105 -6.67 -14.43 0.13
N TYR A 106 -6.53 -13.11 0.07
CA TYR A 106 -7.50 -12.19 -0.51
C TYR A 106 -6.83 -11.15 -1.41
N HIS A 107 -7.65 -10.49 -2.24
CA HIS A 107 -7.19 -9.43 -3.13
C HIS A 107 -7.28 -8.06 -2.42
N PRO A 108 -6.17 -7.30 -2.26
CA PRO A 108 -6.15 -6.04 -1.51
C PRO A 108 -7.15 -4.97 -1.98
N ARG A 109 -7.58 -4.97 -3.25
CA ARG A 109 -8.64 -4.08 -3.76
C ARG A 109 -9.93 -4.10 -2.91
N GLN A 110 -10.21 -5.21 -2.22
CA GLN A 110 -11.35 -5.33 -1.30
C GLN A 110 -11.30 -4.30 -0.15
N LEU A 111 -10.11 -3.79 0.16
CA LEU A 111 -9.87 -2.78 1.18
C LEU A 111 -10.25 -1.37 0.72
N ASP A 112 -10.35 -1.10 -0.58
CA ASP A 112 -10.79 0.21 -1.09
C ASP A 112 -12.29 0.46 -0.90
N ALA A 113 -13.08 -0.61 -0.87
CA ALA A 113 -14.51 -0.53 -0.60
C ALA A 113 -14.81 -0.01 0.84
N VAL A 114 -13.84 -0.14 1.75
CA VAL A 114 -13.95 0.23 3.16
C VAL A 114 -14.09 1.75 3.35
N GLU A 115 -13.49 2.56 2.48
CA GLU A 115 -13.51 4.03 2.59
C GLU A 115 -14.92 4.63 2.47
N ARG A 116 -15.90 3.87 1.96
CA ARG A 116 -17.30 4.31 1.84
C ARG A 116 -18.21 3.80 2.96
N GLU A 117 -17.92 2.65 3.56
CA GLU A 117 -18.84 1.97 4.48
C GLU A 117 -18.73 2.47 5.94
N TYR A 118 -17.56 2.99 6.34
CA TYR A 118 -17.32 3.48 7.71
C TYR A 118 -17.82 4.92 7.97
N ARG A 119 -18.39 5.59 6.97
CA ARG A 119 -19.02 6.93 7.13
C ARG A 119 -20.50 6.86 7.54
N CYS A 120 -21.02 5.66 7.84
CA CYS A 120 -22.36 5.49 8.40
C CYS A 120 -22.29 4.82 9.77
N ARG A 121 -21.80 5.56 10.77
CA ARG A 121 -22.27 5.46 12.16
C ARG A 121 -22.29 6.86 12.77
#